data_AF-F2NHZ9-F1
#
_entry.id   AF-F2NHZ9-F1
#
_cell.length_a   1.000
_cell.length_b   1.000
_cell.length_c   1.000
_cell.angle_alpha   90.00
_cell.angle_beta   90.00
_cell.angle_gamma   90.00
#
_symmetry.space_group_name_H-M   'P 1'
#
loop_
_entity.id
_entity.type
_entity.pdbx_description
1 polymer ?
#
loop_
_entity_poly.entity_id
_entity_poly.type
_entity_poly.pdbx_seq_one_letter_code
_entity_poly.pdbx_strand_id
1 'polypeptide(L)' 'MITLKTVNQVRTMRQVKSFRSCPTSTGLSTHGADLGRMLQEEVARHNREARRERLLKAWQRRCLCCR' A
#
# COMPACT_ATOMS: atom_id res chain seq x y z
N MET A 1 35.86 3.23 -3.52
CA MET A 1 35.65 1.83 -3.92
C MET A 1 34.19 1.68 -4.34
N ILE A 2 33.90 1.71 -5.64
CA ILE A 2 32.55 1.57 -6.18
C ILE A 2 32.31 0.07 -6.40
N THR A 3 31.58 -0.58 -5.49
CA THR A 3 31.22 -1.99 -5.60
C THR A 3 30.10 -2.15 -6.64
N LEU A 4 30.49 -2.46 -7.88
CA LEU A 4 29.56 -2.88 -8.93
C LEU A 4 28.98 -4.24 -8.56
N LYS A 5 27.68 -4.26 -8.22
CA LYS A 5 26.98 -5.50 -7.89
C LYS A 5 26.83 -6.38 -9.13
N THR A 6 27.22 -7.64 -9.02
CA THR A 6 27.16 -8.59 -10.13
C THR A 6 25.71 -8.97 -10.45
N VAL A 7 25.44 -9.38 -11.70
CA VAL A 7 24.10 -9.80 -12.16
C VAL A 7 23.49 -10.87 -11.24
N ASN A 8 24.33 -11.76 -10.70
CA ASN A 8 23.91 -12.81 -9.77
C ASN A 8 23.48 -12.24 -8.41
N GLN A 9 24.15 -11.20 -7.89
CA GLN A 9 23.73 -10.51 -6.66
C GLN A 9 22.41 -9.76 -6.85
N VAL A 10 22.16 -9.20 -8.03
CA VAL A 10 20.89 -8.55 -8.36
C VAL A 10 19.74 -9.57 -8.42
N ARG A 11 19.98 -10.75 -9.01
CA ARG A 11 18.99 -11.83 -9.11
C ARG A 11 18.61 -12.42 -7.74
N THR A 12 19.58 -12.67 -6.87
CA THR A 12 19.31 -13.19 -5.52
C THR A 12 18.55 -12.17 -4.66
N MET A 13 18.85 -10.87 -4.78
CA MET A 13 18.09 -9.81 -4.12
C MET A 13 16.61 -9.75 -4.55
N ARG A 14 16.28 -10.11 -5.80
CA ARG A 14 14.90 -10.20 -6.29
C ARG A 14 14.13 -11.39 -5.69
N GLN A 15 14.82 -12.47 -5.34
CA GLN A 15 14.19 -13.68 -4.79
C GLN A 15 13.97 -13.61 -3.27
N VAL A 16 14.82 -12.90 -2.53
CA VAL A 16 14.81 -12.91 -1.05
C VAL A 16 13.87 -11.86 -0.44
N LYS A 17 13.43 -10.86 -1.19
CA LYS A 17 12.53 -9.82 -0.68
C LYS A 17 11.20 -9.85 -1.42
N SER A 18 10.13 -10.00 -0.64
CA SER A 18 8.73 -10.01 -1.08
C SER A 18 8.53 -9.14 -2.32
N PHE A 19 7.89 -9.68 -3.35
CA PHE A 19 7.69 -9.07 -4.68
C PHE A 19 7.30 -7.58 -4.69
N ARG A 20 6.74 -7.07 -3.58
CA ARG A 20 6.31 -5.67 -3.37
C ARG A 20 7.36 -4.74 -2.71
N SER A 21 8.47 -5.28 -2.17
CA SER A 21 9.46 -4.52 -1.38
C SER A 21 10.81 -4.34 -2.10
N CYS A 22 11.01 -4.95 -3.27
CA CYS A 22 12.22 -4.77 -4.05
C CYS A 22 12.03 -3.62 -5.06
N PRO A 23 12.74 -2.49 -4.95
CA PRO A 23 12.70 -1.41 -5.96
C PRO A 23 13.10 -1.92 -7.35
N THR A 24 13.87 -3.02 -7.38
CA THR A 24 14.37 -3.65 -8.60
C THR A 24 13.33 -4.55 -9.30
N SER A 25 12.17 -4.83 -8.69
CA SER A 25 11.11 -5.66 -9.28
C SER A 25 9.97 -4.86 -9.93
N THR A 26 9.69 -3.64 -9.45
CA THR A 26 8.61 -2.79 -10.00
C THR A 26 9.08 -1.86 -11.12
N GLY A 27 10.39 -1.74 -11.36
CA GLY A 27 10.94 -0.81 -12.36
C GLY A 27 10.82 0.67 -11.95
N LEU A 28 10.28 0.96 -10.76
CA LEU A 28 10.19 2.30 -10.21
C LEU A 28 11.45 2.60 -9.38
N SER A 29 11.92 3.85 -9.44
CA SER A 29 12.90 4.32 -8.47
C SER A 29 12.36 4.10 -7.04
N THR A 30 13.24 3.90 -6.07
CA THR A 30 12.87 3.75 -4.64
C THR A 30 11.84 4.81 -4.21
N HIS A 31 12.06 6.06 -4.65
CA HIS A 31 11.15 7.17 -4.41
C HIS A 31 9.75 6.99 -5.02
N GLY A 32 9.64 6.47 -6.25
CA GLY A 32 8.34 6.19 -6.87
C GLY A 32 7.57 5.06 -6.17
N ALA A 33 8.29 4.04 -5.65
CA ALA A 33 7.68 2.98 -4.86
C ALA A 33 7.20 3.46 -3.48
N ASP A 34 7.94 4.36 -2.83
CA ASP A 34 7.53 5.02 -1.58
C ASP A 34 6.28 5.88 -1.78
N LEU A 35 6.27 6.71 -2.82
CA LEU A 35 5.11 7.54 -3.15
C LEU A 35 3.86 6.68 -3.41
N GLY A 36 4.01 5.60 -4.18
CA GLY A 36 2.91 4.67 -4.45
C GLY A 36 2.35 4.01 -3.18
N ARG A 37 3.21 3.68 -2.20
CA ARG A 37 2.77 3.18 -0.90
C ARG A 37 2.00 4.23 -0.11
N MET A 38 2.53 5.45 -0.02
CA MET A 38 1.87 6.55 0.70
C MET A 38 0.47 6.83 0.15
N LEU A 39 0.33 6.92 -1.17
CA LEU A 39 -0.96 7.14 -1.82
C LEU A 39 -1.95 5.98 -1.56
N GLN A 40 -1.48 4.73 -1.59
CA GLN A 40 -2.33 3.58 -1.26
C GLN A 40 -2.81 3.60 0.19
N GLU A 41 -1.95 4.00 1.13
CA GLU A 41 -2.32 4.14 2.54
C GLU A 41 -3.32 5.27 2.77
N GLU A 42 -3.19 6.37 2.04
CA GLU A 42 -4.12 7.51 2.09
C GLU A 42 -5.50 7.11 1.55
N VAL A 43 -5.55 6.44 0.40
CA VAL A 43 -6.81 5.89 -0.15
C VAL A 43 -7.43 4.88 0.82
N ALA A 44 -6.63 4.01 1.43
CA ALA A 44 -7.11 3.05 2.42
C ALA A 44 -7.71 3.74 3.66
N ARG A 45 -7.14 4.87 4.08
CA ARG A 45 -7.64 5.69 5.19
C ARG A 45 -9.01 6.28 4.88
N HIS A 46 -9.13 6.97 3.74
CA HIS A 46 -10.41 7.54 3.30
C HIS A 46 -11.50 6.48 3.12
N ASN A 47 -11.16 5.31 2.60
CA ASN A 47 -12.11 4.21 2.49
C ASN A 47 -12.61 3.72 3.86
N ARG A 48 -11.76 3.68 4.88
CA ARG A 48 -12.16 3.32 6.25
C ARG A 48 -13.08 4.36 6.86
N GLU A 49 -12.80 5.64 6.66
CA GLU A 49 -13.63 6.76 7.12
C GLU A 49 -15.00 6.73 6.46
N ALA A 50 -15.05 6.66 5.13
CA ALA A 50 -16.30 6.57 4.38
C ALA A 50 -17.13 5.35 4.78
N ARG A 51 -16.49 4.20 5.05
CA ARG A 51 -17.17 3.01 5.54
C ARG A 51 -17.78 3.23 6.93
N ARG A 52 -17.05 3.86 7.86
CA ARG A 52 -17.56 4.19 9.19
C ARG A 52 -18.77 5.10 9.12
N GLU A 53 -18.71 6.15 8.30
CA GLU A 53 -19.84 7.07 8.12
C GLU A 53 -21.08 6.38 7.55
N ARG A 54 -20.90 5.51 6.55
CA ARG A 54 -22.01 4.73 5.98
C ARG A 54 -22.65 3.83 7.03
N LEU A 55 -21.85 3.15 7.85
CA LEU A 55 -22.35 2.30 8.93
C LEU A 55 -23.08 3.11 10.00
N LEU A 56 -22.56 4.28 10.39
CA LEU A 56 -23.23 5.18 11.33
C LEU A 56 -24.58 5.65 10.80
N LYS A 57 -24.66 6.08 9.53
CA LYS A 57 -25.91 6.47 8.90
C LYS A 57 -26.92 5.32 8.82
N ALA A 58 -26.45 4.11 8.50
CA ALA A 58 -27.30 2.91 8.48
C ALA A 58 -27.84 2.58 9.87
N TRP A 59 -27.01 2.68 10.91
CA TRP A 59 -27.43 2.48 12.29
C TRP A 59 -28.45 3.52 12.74
N GLN A 60 -28.19 4.81 12.48
CA GLN A 60 -29.15 5.90 12.78
C GLN A 60 -30.50 5.67 12.12
N ARG A 61 -30.52 5.30 10.83
CA ARG A 61 -31.77 4.97 10.11
C ARG A 61 -32.50 3.79 10.75
N ARG A 62 -31.77 2.76 11.19
CA ARG A 62 -32.37 1.60 11.87
C ARG A 62 -32.95 1.98 13.23
N CYS A 63 -32.25 2.80 14.02
CA CYS A 63 -32.75 3.29 15.31
C CYS A 63 -33.98 4.19 15.17
N LEU A 64 -34.07 4.99 14.09
CA LEU A 64 -35.25 5.81 13.79
C LEU A 64 -36.46 4.97 13.34
N CYS A 65 -36.25 3.79 12.77
CA CYS A 65 -37.33 2.90 12.32
C CYS A 65 -37.89 2.00 13.43
N CYS A 66 -37.19 1.87 14.56
CA CYS A 66 -37.61 1.07 15.71
C CYS A 66 -38.16 1.91 16.88
N ARG A 67 -38.34 3.23 16.69
CA ARG A 67 -39.11 4.11 17.58
C ARG A 67 -40.49 4.33 16.97
#